data_AF-A0A136L2A7-F1
#
_entry.id   AF-A0A136L2A7-F1
#
_cell.length_a   1.000
_cell.length_b   1.000
_cell.length_c   1.000
_cell.angle_alpha   90.00
_cell.angle_beta   90.00
_cell.angle_gamma   90.00
#
_symmetry.space_group_name_H-M   'P 1'
#
loop_
_entity.id
_entity.type
_entity.pdbx_description
1 polymer ?
#
loop_
_entity_poly.entity_id
_entity_poly.type
_entity_poly.pdbx_seq_one_letter_code
_entity_poly.pdbx_strand_id
1 'polypeptide(L)'
;MLGGDGVTIGDLSPGGPAQQAGIQIGDVLVGVNGELWQTAPDILDVLADYAPGHTIVFNVQRGSRRLAIPVLLGAHPTRMVIPESEWMAQTVDLTPYAGQEILLRFEIVTLPGYEEATYALDNLAIEAINWHDDGASPDDWTLAGWSSVSERVPAEWLLTAVHTGDLSDHPPRVERILSDGDVTANFRAALGANETLVLVVSALNTDTTQPAAFELLLSAE
;
A
#
# COMPACT_ATOMS: atom_id res chain seq x y z
N MET A 1 6.24 34.78 -15.33
CA MET A 1 4.82 34.39 -15.41
C MET A 1 4.65 33.26 -14.42
N LEU A 2 3.87 33.46 -13.35
CA LEU A 2 3.67 32.48 -12.27
C LEU A 2 2.44 31.64 -12.63
N GLY A 3 2.65 30.44 -13.17
CA GLY A 3 1.57 29.51 -13.47
C GLY A 3 2.06 28.09 -13.22
N GLY A 4 1.60 27.45 -12.14
CA GLY A 4 1.79 26.00 -11.95
C GLY A 4 1.83 25.45 -10.51
N ASP A 5 2.26 26.22 -9.51
CA ASP A 5 2.97 25.55 -8.39
C ASP A 5 2.18 25.44 -7.07
N GLY A 6 0.85 25.39 -7.11
CA GLY A 6 0.06 25.30 -5.87
C GLY A 6 -1.41 24.98 -6.04
N VAL A 7 -2.06 24.62 -4.93
CA VAL A 7 -3.47 24.26 -4.87
C VAL A 7 -4.28 25.47 -4.44
N THR A 8 -5.16 25.97 -5.31
CA THR A 8 -6.02 27.12 -5.00
C THR A 8 -7.23 26.68 -4.19
N ILE A 9 -7.50 27.36 -3.08
CA ILE A 9 -8.67 27.13 -2.24
C ILE A 9 -9.90 27.74 -2.92
N GLY A 10 -10.71 26.90 -3.56
CA GLY A 10 -11.96 27.30 -4.19
C GLY A 10 -13.16 27.35 -3.23
N ASP A 11 -13.13 26.53 -2.18
CA ASP A 11 -14.18 26.43 -1.17
C ASP A 11 -13.61 25.99 0.19
N LEU A 12 -14.35 26.25 1.25
CA LEU A 12 -14.02 25.85 2.62
C LEU A 12 -15.26 25.31 3.33
N SER A 13 -15.12 24.11 3.92
CA SER A 13 -16.16 23.56 4.79
C SER A 13 -16.42 24.51 5.97
N PRO A 14 -17.68 24.98 6.16
CA PRO A 14 -18.02 25.84 7.29
C PRO A 14 -17.69 25.17 8.63
N GLY A 15 -16.98 25.89 9.50
CA GLY A 15 -16.49 25.39 10.78
C GLY A 15 -15.39 24.32 10.66
N GLY A 16 -14.89 24.03 9.46
CA GLY A 16 -13.85 23.02 9.24
C GLY A 16 -12.45 23.47 9.65
N PRO A 17 -11.48 22.54 9.76
CA PRO A 17 -10.11 22.79 10.19
C PRO A 17 -9.41 23.98 9.50
N ALA A 18 -9.47 24.03 8.16
CA ALA A 18 -8.82 25.08 7.39
C ALA A 18 -9.43 26.46 7.66
N GLN A 19 -10.76 26.55 7.75
CA GLN A 19 -11.44 27.81 8.08
C GLN A 19 -11.13 28.26 9.51
N GLN A 20 -11.15 27.35 10.48
CA GLN A 20 -10.81 27.65 11.87
C GLN A 20 -9.37 28.15 12.04
N ALA A 21 -8.44 27.59 11.25
CA ALA A 21 -7.05 28.02 11.20
C ALA A 21 -6.84 29.35 10.46
N GLY A 22 -7.88 29.91 9.83
CA GLY A 22 -7.83 31.19 9.15
C GLY A 22 -7.34 31.14 7.69
N ILE A 23 -7.36 29.96 7.06
CA ILE A 23 -7.28 29.83 5.60
C ILE A 23 -8.55 30.42 4.98
N GLN A 24 -8.41 31.06 3.82
CA GLN A 24 -9.46 31.79 3.13
C GLN A 24 -9.63 31.30 1.69
N ILE A 25 -10.83 31.44 1.14
CA ILE A 25 -11.07 31.21 -0.29
C ILE A 25 -10.21 32.18 -1.10
N GLY A 26 -9.54 31.67 -2.14
CA GLY A 26 -8.57 32.40 -2.95
C GLY A 26 -7.13 32.34 -2.44
N ASP A 27 -6.89 31.72 -1.29
CA ASP A 27 -5.54 31.32 -0.88
C ASP A 27 -4.98 30.26 -1.84
N VAL A 28 -3.67 30.26 -2.03
CA VAL A 28 -2.96 29.21 -2.78
C VAL A 28 -2.01 28.49 -1.84
N LEU A 29 -2.22 27.20 -1.63
CA LEU A 29 -1.29 26.34 -0.90
C LEU A 29 -0.09 26.05 -1.79
N VAL A 30 1.11 26.33 -1.31
CA VAL A 30 2.37 26.19 -2.07
C VAL A 30 3.36 25.26 -1.39
N GLY A 31 2.96 24.59 -0.31
CA GLY A 31 3.84 23.75 0.47
C GLY A 31 3.31 23.42 1.86
N VAL A 32 4.03 22.57 2.57
CA VAL A 32 3.75 22.18 3.96
C VAL A 32 5.04 22.10 4.76
N ASN A 33 4.97 22.37 6.07
CA ASN A 33 6.06 22.23 7.03
C ASN A 33 7.37 22.92 6.61
N GLY A 34 7.26 24.08 5.94
CA GLY A 34 8.41 24.86 5.46
C GLY A 34 8.98 24.40 4.10
N GLU A 35 8.53 23.28 3.57
CA GLU A 35 8.91 22.79 2.24
C GLU A 35 7.95 23.33 1.19
N LEU A 36 8.50 23.79 0.06
CA LEU A 36 7.72 24.31 -1.07
C LEU A 36 7.57 23.21 -2.13
N TRP A 37 6.38 23.11 -2.70
CA TRP A 37 6.13 22.21 -3.81
C TRP A 37 6.69 22.78 -5.11
N GLN A 38 7.27 21.91 -5.93
CA GLN A 38 7.69 22.27 -7.30
C GLN A 38 6.51 22.22 -8.29
N THR A 39 5.51 21.39 -8.00
CA THR A 39 4.28 21.22 -8.77
C THR A 39 3.12 21.01 -7.80
N ALA A 40 1.92 21.46 -8.16
CA ALA A 40 0.74 21.23 -7.32
C ALA A 40 0.50 19.72 -7.09
N PRO A 41 0.52 19.23 -5.84
CA PRO A 41 0.21 17.83 -5.53
C PRO A 41 -1.30 17.59 -5.47
N ASP A 42 -1.71 16.32 -5.40
CA ASP A 42 -2.99 15.99 -4.80
C ASP A 42 -2.91 16.27 -3.29
N ILE A 43 -3.82 17.09 -2.79
CA ILE A 43 -3.82 17.46 -1.37
C ILE A 43 -4.20 16.26 -0.48
N LEU A 44 -4.97 15.31 -1.00
CA LEU A 44 -5.34 14.10 -0.26
C LEU A 44 -4.13 13.21 -0.01
N ASP A 45 -3.23 13.08 -0.99
CA ASP A 45 -1.97 12.34 -0.85
C ASP A 45 -1.08 12.98 0.23
N VAL A 46 -0.94 14.30 0.23
CA VAL A 46 -0.18 15.03 1.26
C VAL A 46 -0.77 14.79 2.66
N LEU A 47 -2.11 14.72 2.77
CA LEU A 47 -2.78 14.49 4.03
C LEU A 47 -2.78 13.02 4.47
N ALA A 48 -2.52 12.07 3.56
CA ALA A 48 -2.53 10.63 3.83
C ALA A 48 -1.51 10.25 4.93
N ASP A 49 -0.41 10.96 5.04
CA ASP A 49 0.63 10.67 6.03
C ASP A 49 0.30 11.14 7.47
N TYR A 50 -0.82 11.86 7.67
CA TYR A 50 -1.13 12.50 8.94
C TYR A 50 -2.45 12.02 9.56
N ALA A 51 -2.41 11.66 10.84
CA ALA A 51 -3.60 11.27 11.60
C ALA A 51 -4.46 12.50 12.00
N PRO A 52 -5.78 12.32 12.21
CA PRO A 52 -6.59 13.32 12.89
C PRO A 52 -5.97 13.74 14.23
N GLY A 53 -5.99 15.03 14.53
CA GLY A 53 -5.33 15.61 15.70
C GLY A 53 -3.86 16.01 15.48
N HIS A 54 -3.23 15.62 14.36
CA HIS A 54 -1.95 16.21 13.96
C HIS A 54 -2.11 17.66 13.54
N THR A 55 -1.07 18.47 13.72
CA THR A 55 -1.01 19.85 13.19
C THR A 55 -0.05 19.89 12.01
N ILE A 56 -0.53 20.31 10.85
CA ILE A 56 0.30 20.58 9.66
C ILE A 56 0.45 22.08 9.49
N VAL A 57 1.65 22.57 9.19
CA VAL A 57 1.87 23.99 8.85
C VAL A 57 1.77 24.16 7.35
N PHE A 58 0.69 24.74 6.84
CA PHE A 58 0.56 25.04 5.42
C PHE A 58 1.30 26.32 5.05
N ASN A 59 2.11 26.25 4.00
CA ASN A 59 2.70 27.42 3.35
C ASN A 59 1.67 27.97 2.37
N VAL A 60 1.16 29.18 2.64
CA VAL A 60 0.04 29.78 1.91
C VAL A 60 0.47 31.09 1.25
N GLN A 61 0.15 31.24 -0.03
CA GLN A 61 0.26 32.48 -0.77
C GLN A 61 -1.11 33.18 -0.78
N ARG A 62 -1.21 34.33 -0.08
CA ARG A 62 -2.41 35.17 -0.02
C ARG A 62 -2.12 36.52 -0.69
N GLY A 63 -2.54 36.65 -1.95
CA GLY A 63 -2.15 37.78 -2.79
C GLY A 63 -0.63 37.82 -2.95
N SER A 64 0.03 38.89 -2.47
CA SER A 64 1.50 39.00 -2.49
C SER A 64 2.20 38.46 -1.23
N ARG A 65 1.45 38.08 -0.18
CA ARG A 65 2.03 37.63 1.10
C ARG A 65 2.17 36.12 1.16
N ARG A 66 3.27 35.66 1.77
CA ARG A 66 3.44 34.26 2.20
C ARG A 66 3.15 34.13 3.69
N LEU A 67 2.35 33.15 4.05
CA LEU A 67 1.93 32.84 5.41
C LEU A 67 2.27 31.38 5.72
N ALA A 68 2.63 31.12 6.97
CA ALA A 68 2.72 29.75 7.49
C ALA A 68 1.56 29.58 8.48
N ILE A 69 0.58 28.75 8.13
CA ILE A 69 -0.66 28.61 8.88
C ILE A 69 -0.72 27.19 9.47
N PRO A 70 -0.61 27.04 10.81
CA PRO A 70 -0.80 25.75 11.46
C PRO A 70 -2.29 25.37 11.42
N VAL A 71 -2.58 24.19 10.90
CA VAL A 71 -3.93 23.63 10.81
C VAL A 71 -3.98 22.33 11.60
N LEU A 72 -4.81 22.29 12.63
CA LEU A 72 -5.13 21.07 13.37
C LEU A 72 -6.08 20.21 12.53
N LEU A 73 -5.64 19.03 12.12
CA LEU A 73 -6.43 18.16 11.26
C LEU A 73 -7.62 17.55 12.02
N GLY A 74 -8.79 17.60 11.40
CA GLY A 74 -9.98 16.86 11.83
C GLY A 74 -10.04 15.48 11.20
N ALA A 75 -10.96 14.64 11.67
CA ALA A 75 -11.31 13.41 10.98
C ALA A 75 -12.03 13.77 9.67
N HIS A 76 -11.52 13.29 8.53
CA HIS A 76 -12.24 13.41 7.27
C HIS A 76 -13.29 12.29 7.22
N PRO A 77 -14.58 12.57 6.94
CA PRO A 77 -15.66 11.60 7.04
C PRO A 77 -15.52 10.41 6.08
N THR A 78 -14.74 10.55 5.00
CA THR A 78 -14.41 9.44 4.08
C THR A 78 -13.03 8.81 4.33
N ARG A 79 -12.24 9.32 5.29
CA ARG A 79 -10.98 8.69 5.68
C ARG A 79 -11.31 7.50 6.58
N MET A 80 -11.40 6.33 5.97
CA MET A 80 -11.37 5.08 6.72
C MET A 80 -9.96 4.91 7.26
N VAL A 81 -9.81 5.00 8.58
CA VAL A 81 -8.62 4.47 9.24
C VAL A 81 -8.81 2.97 9.22
N ILE A 82 -8.11 2.28 8.32
CA ILE A 82 -8.04 0.83 8.35
C ILE A 82 -7.28 0.50 9.65
N PRO A 83 -7.91 -0.13 10.65
CA PRO A 83 -7.19 -0.55 11.85
C PRO A 83 -6.07 -1.51 11.44
N GLU A 84 -5.01 -1.60 12.26
CA GLU A 84 -4.04 -2.66 12.08
C GLU A 84 -4.75 -4.03 12.08
N SER A 85 -4.31 -4.94 11.20
CA SER A 85 -4.86 -6.29 11.15
C SER A 85 -4.69 -6.97 12.51
N GLU A 86 -5.79 -7.37 13.12
CA GLU A 86 -5.80 -8.08 14.40
C GLU A 86 -6.61 -9.36 14.31
N TRP A 87 -6.18 -10.37 15.07
CA TRP A 87 -6.94 -11.60 15.24
C TRP A 87 -8.16 -11.33 16.12
N MET A 88 -9.34 -11.54 15.57
CA MET A 88 -10.61 -11.37 16.27
C MET A 88 -11.27 -12.71 16.53
N ALA A 89 -11.53 -13.03 17.79
CA ALA A 89 -12.33 -14.20 18.15
C ALA A 89 -13.80 -14.01 17.71
N GLN A 90 -14.34 -14.97 16.98
CA GLN A 90 -15.74 -14.99 16.53
C GLN A 90 -16.40 -16.30 16.93
N THR A 91 -17.70 -16.25 17.21
CA THR A 91 -18.49 -17.44 17.57
C THR A 91 -19.86 -17.37 16.93
N VAL A 92 -20.33 -18.50 16.40
CA VAL A 92 -21.65 -18.67 15.80
C VAL A 92 -22.37 -19.81 16.51
N ASP A 93 -23.64 -19.61 16.84
CA ASP A 93 -24.45 -20.66 17.44
C ASP A 93 -24.91 -21.67 16.38
N LEU A 94 -24.38 -22.90 16.46
CA LEU A 94 -24.75 -24.01 15.59
C LEU A 94 -25.84 -24.92 16.21
N THR A 95 -26.34 -24.61 17.41
CA THR A 95 -27.38 -25.40 18.11
C THR A 95 -28.59 -25.73 17.23
N PRO A 96 -29.11 -24.82 16.37
CA PRO A 96 -30.24 -25.14 15.49
C PRO A 96 -29.99 -26.33 14.53
N TYR A 97 -28.73 -26.69 14.30
CA TYR A 97 -28.32 -27.76 13.40
C TYR A 97 -27.89 -29.04 14.14
N ALA A 98 -28.06 -29.11 15.46
CA ALA A 98 -27.66 -30.27 16.25
C ALA A 98 -28.29 -31.58 15.71
N GLY A 99 -27.46 -32.60 15.53
CA GLY A 99 -27.86 -33.90 14.99
C GLY A 99 -28.00 -33.96 13.47
N GLN A 100 -27.66 -32.87 12.76
CA GLN A 100 -27.63 -32.82 11.30
C GLN A 100 -26.18 -32.79 10.79
N GLU A 101 -26.00 -33.29 9.57
CA GLU A 101 -24.77 -33.05 8.80
C GLU A 101 -24.91 -31.71 8.09
N ILE A 102 -23.95 -30.81 8.29
CA ILE A 102 -23.95 -29.46 7.70
C ILE A 102 -22.60 -29.20 7.03
N LEU A 103 -22.64 -28.41 5.96
CA LEU A 103 -21.44 -27.84 5.35
C LEU A 103 -21.25 -26.42 5.87
N LEU A 104 -20.04 -26.10 6.32
CA LEU A 104 -19.64 -24.73 6.62
C LEU A 104 -18.99 -24.11 5.38
N ARG A 105 -19.41 -22.88 5.06
CA ARG A 105 -18.83 -22.09 3.97
C ARG A 105 -18.54 -20.68 4.47
N PHE A 106 -17.34 -20.22 4.17
CA PHE A 106 -16.92 -18.84 4.38
C PHE A 106 -16.89 -18.10 3.05
N GLU A 107 -17.51 -16.92 3.02
CA GLU A 107 -17.62 -16.09 1.82
C GLU A 107 -17.23 -14.65 2.13
N ILE A 108 -16.45 -14.07 1.22
CA ILE A 108 -16.13 -12.65 1.22
C ILE A 108 -16.84 -12.03 0.01
N VAL A 109 -17.59 -10.96 0.27
CA VAL A 109 -18.25 -10.17 -0.79
C VAL A 109 -17.76 -8.73 -0.66
N THR A 110 -16.96 -8.28 -1.63
CA THR A 110 -16.39 -6.92 -1.66
C THR A 110 -17.11 -6.04 -2.68
N LEU A 111 -16.98 -4.72 -2.49
CA LEU A 111 -17.38 -3.73 -3.50
C LEU A 111 -16.23 -3.50 -4.49
N PRO A 112 -16.52 -3.17 -5.76
CA PRO A 112 -15.50 -2.81 -6.73
C PRO A 112 -14.59 -1.68 -6.22
N GLY A 113 -13.27 -1.87 -6.32
CA GLY A 113 -12.27 -0.88 -5.89
C GLY A 113 -11.88 -0.93 -4.40
N TYR A 114 -12.41 -1.89 -3.63
CA TYR A 114 -12.02 -2.17 -2.24
C TYR A 114 -11.54 -3.62 -2.11
N GLU A 115 -10.42 -3.92 -2.78
CA GLU A 115 -9.89 -5.27 -2.95
C GLU A 115 -8.76 -5.62 -1.96
N GLU A 116 -8.52 -4.78 -0.94
CA GLU A 116 -7.46 -5.01 0.05
C GLU A 116 -7.70 -6.28 0.89
N ALA A 117 -6.62 -6.84 1.46
CA ALA A 117 -6.66 -8.06 2.27
C ALA A 117 -7.69 -7.94 3.39
N THR A 118 -8.81 -8.65 3.26
CA THR A 118 -10.00 -8.38 4.10
C THR A 118 -10.09 -9.30 5.31
N TYR A 119 -9.80 -10.61 5.17
CA TYR A 119 -9.95 -11.58 6.27
C TYR A 119 -9.01 -12.77 6.13
N ALA A 120 -8.52 -13.25 7.28
CA ALA A 120 -7.91 -14.57 7.46
C ALA A 120 -8.71 -15.34 8.52
N LEU A 121 -8.78 -16.65 8.38
CA LEU A 121 -9.44 -17.55 9.33
C LEU A 121 -8.41 -18.52 9.86
N ASP A 122 -8.43 -18.75 11.16
CA ASP A 122 -7.54 -19.67 11.85
C ASP A 122 -8.21 -20.12 13.17
N ASN A 123 -7.74 -21.24 13.73
CA ASN A 123 -8.20 -21.82 14.98
C ASN A 123 -9.72 -22.06 15.02
N LEU A 124 -10.26 -22.64 13.95
CA LEU A 124 -11.66 -23.03 13.88
C LEU A 124 -11.92 -24.19 14.85
N ALA A 125 -13.03 -24.12 15.58
CA ALA A 125 -13.38 -25.13 16.57
C ALA A 125 -14.90 -25.34 16.67
N ILE A 126 -15.30 -26.60 16.83
CA ILE A 126 -16.65 -27.01 17.19
C ILE A 126 -16.53 -27.91 18.43
N GLU A 127 -16.53 -27.26 19.59
CA GLU A 127 -16.31 -27.91 20.90
C GLU A 127 -17.29 -29.05 21.19
N ALA A 128 -18.55 -28.91 20.75
CA ALA A 128 -19.60 -29.91 20.99
C ALA A 128 -19.30 -31.28 20.38
N ILE A 129 -18.43 -31.34 19.35
CA ILE A 129 -18.01 -32.58 18.70
C ILE A 129 -16.49 -32.79 18.78
N ASN A 130 -15.78 -31.97 19.56
CA ASN A 130 -14.32 -32.00 19.70
C ASN A 130 -13.60 -31.99 18.33
N TRP A 131 -14.05 -31.08 17.46
CA TRP A 131 -13.43 -30.82 16.17
C TRP A 131 -12.67 -29.49 16.21
N HIS A 132 -11.44 -29.48 15.69
CA HIS A 132 -10.53 -28.35 15.70
C HIS A 132 -9.71 -28.34 14.40
N ASP A 133 -9.42 -27.14 13.89
CA ASP A 133 -8.63 -26.91 12.68
C ASP A 133 -7.82 -25.61 12.83
N ASP A 134 -6.50 -25.72 12.66
CA ASP A 134 -5.52 -24.62 12.78
C ASP A 134 -5.07 -24.08 11.41
N GLY A 135 -5.79 -24.44 10.34
CA GLY A 135 -5.49 -24.00 8.97
C GLY A 135 -4.20 -24.59 8.39
N ALA A 136 -3.50 -25.50 9.09
CA ALA A 136 -2.23 -26.05 8.62
C ALA A 136 -2.40 -27.15 7.55
N SER A 137 -3.59 -27.72 7.42
CA SER A 137 -3.91 -28.74 6.42
C SER A 137 -5.22 -28.41 5.68
N PRO A 138 -5.14 -27.98 4.42
CA PRO A 138 -6.32 -27.63 3.64
C PRO A 138 -7.08 -28.85 3.11
N ASP A 139 -6.67 -30.09 3.43
CA ASP A 139 -7.18 -31.31 2.80
C ASP A 139 -8.69 -31.51 3.03
N ASP A 140 -9.24 -30.95 4.12
CA ASP A 140 -10.66 -31.00 4.45
C ASP A 140 -11.47 -29.80 3.89
N TRP A 141 -10.80 -28.83 3.23
CA TRP A 141 -11.41 -27.60 2.70
C TRP A 141 -11.43 -27.54 1.18
N THR A 142 -12.54 -27.04 0.62
CA THR A 142 -12.56 -26.58 -0.78
C THR A 142 -12.21 -25.10 -0.84
N LEU A 143 -11.00 -24.78 -1.27
CA LEU A 143 -10.46 -23.42 -1.36
C LEU A 143 -10.97 -22.64 -2.58
N ALA A 144 -12.28 -22.48 -2.72
CA ALA A 144 -12.92 -21.80 -3.85
C ALA A 144 -12.70 -20.27 -3.80
N GLY A 145 -11.51 -19.81 -4.19
CA GLY A 145 -11.08 -18.40 -4.13
C GLY A 145 -10.32 -18.04 -2.84
N TRP A 146 -10.21 -18.97 -1.89
CA TRP A 146 -9.35 -18.87 -0.72
C TRP A 146 -7.95 -19.40 -1.06
N SER A 147 -6.93 -18.92 -0.36
CA SER A 147 -5.58 -19.52 -0.35
C SER A 147 -5.22 -19.97 1.06
N SER A 148 -4.49 -21.08 1.14
CA SER A 148 -3.86 -21.53 2.38
C SER A 148 -2.50 -20.85 2.47
N VAL A 149 -2.30 -20.03 3.49
CA VAL A 149 -1.06 -19.27 3.67
C VAL A 149 -0.37 -19.76 4.94
N SER A 150 0.94 -19.99 4.87
CA SER A 150 1.72 -20.38 6.05
C SER A 150 2.20 -19.15 6.83
N GLU A 151 2.60 -19.32 8.09
CA GLU A 151 3.20 -18.25 8.89
C GLU A 151 4.44 -17.60 8.23
N ARG A 152 5.07 -18.29 7.28
CA ARG A 152 6.18 -17.78 6.49
C ARG A 152 5.78 -17.70 5.03
N VAL A 153 5.61 -16.48 4.54
CA VAL A 153 5.48 -16.22 3.11
C VAL A 153 6.88 -15.99 2.55
N PRO A 154 7.45 -16.92 1.75
CA PRO A 154 8.77 -16.73 1.15
C PRO A 154 8.70 -15.56 0.17
N ALA A 155 9.61 -14.59 0.28
CA ALA A 155 9.64 -13.46 -0.65
C ALA A 155 10.13 -13.94 -2.03
N GLU A 156 9.29 -13.80 -3.05
CA GLU A 156 9.56 -14.14 -4.44
C GLU A 156 9.79 -12.88 -5.26
N TRP A 157 10.74 -12.95 -6.18
CA TRP A 157 11.20 -11.79 -6.92
C TRP A 157 11.47 -12.13 -8.38
N LEU A 158 11.17 -11.14 -9.23
CA LEU A 158 11.69 -11.06 -10.59
C LEU A 158 12.70 -9.91 -10.65
N LEU A 159 13.94 -10.24 -10.94
CA LEU A 159 14.94 -9.26 -11.37
C LEU A 159 14.87 -9.14 -12.88
N THR A 160 14.61 -7.93 -13.38
CA THR A 160 14.73 -7.60 -14.80
C THR A 160 15.91 -6.65 -15.00
N ALA A 161 16.91 -7.12 -15.74
CA ALA A 161 18.04 -6.33 -16.18
C ALA A 161 17.76 -5.79 -17.59
N VAL A 162 17.64 -4.48 -17.72
CA VAL A 162 17.45 -3.81 -19.00
C VAL A 162 18.73 -3.09 -19.36
N HIS A 163 19.39 -3.62 -20.39
CA HIS A 163 20.53 -3.01 -21.02
C HIS A 163 20.04 -1.99 -22.04
N THR A 164 20.46 -0.74 -21.88
CA THR A 164 20.09 0.37 -22.77
C THR A 164 21.35 1.08 -23.24
N GLY A 165 21.39 1.46 -24.51
CA GLY A 165 22.53 2.16 -25.11
C GLY A 165 22.11 2.85 -26.41
N ASP A 166 23.07 3.36 -27.17
CA ASP A 166 22.79 3.85 -28.52
C ASP A 166 22.22 2.71 -29.37
N LEU A 167 21.02 2.92 -29.93
CA LEU A 167 20.28 1.95 -30.75
C LEU A 167 21.10 1.44 -31.95
N SER A 168 22.10 2.20 -32.39
CA SER A 168 22.94 1.87 -33.53
C SER A 168 24.07 0.88 -33.21
N ASP A 169 24.61 0.90 -31.98
CA ASP A 169 25.73 0.03 -31.56
C ASP A 169 25.30 -1.06 -30.56
N HIS A 170 24.35 -0.76 -29.67
CA HIS A 170 23.91 -1.66 -28.60
C HIS A 170 22.36 -1.63 -28.50
N PRO A 171 21.64 -2.45 -29.29
CA PRO A 171 20.19 -2.52 -29.20
C PRO A 171 19.76 -2.95 -27.79
N PRO A 172 18.61 -2.47 -27.27
CA PRO A 172 18.15 -2.80 -25.94
C PRO A 172 18.00 -4.30 -25.75
N ARG A 173 18.50 -4.81 -24.62
CA ARG A 173 18.38 -6.23 -24.24
C ARG A 173 17.71 -6.31 -22.89
N VAL A 174 16.84 -7.30 -22.75
CA VAL A 174 16.13 -7.56 -21.50
C VAL A 174 16.47 -8.96 -21.05
N GLU A 175 17.04 -9.05 -19.86
CA GLU A 175 17.32 -10.31 -19.18
C GLU A 175 16.41 -10.41 -17.96
N ARG A 176 15.81 -11.58 -17.75
CA ARG A 176 14.89 -11.85 -16.64
C ARG A 176 15.43 -12.99 -15.81
N ILE A 177 15.59 -12.74 -14.52
CA ILE A 177 16.08 -13.70 -13.54
C ILE A 177 15.02 -13.84 -12.47
N LEU A 178 14.46 -15.04 -12.37
CA LEU A 178 13.52 -15.40 -11.31
C LEU A 178 14.31 -15.88 -10.09
N SER A 179 13.87 -15.49 -8.90
CA SER A 179 14.36 -16.13 -7.66
C SER A 179 13.91 -17.59 -7.66
N ASP A 180 14.84 -18.53 -7.55
CA ASP A 180 14.55 -19.98 -7.50
C ASP A 180 14.16 -20.43 -6.07
N GLY A 181 13.34 -19.62 -5.38
CA GLY A 181 13.03 -19.78 -3.95
C GLY A 181 14.19 -19.44 -3.00
N ASP A 182 15.41 -19.26 -3.52
CA ASP A 182 16.55 -18.75 -2.76
C ASP A 182 16.50 -17.22 -2.67
N VAL A 183 16.71 -16.71 -1.46
CA VAL A 183 16.63 -15.29 -1.06
C VAL A 183 17.75 -14.43 -1.71
N THR A 184 18.56 -15.00 -2.61
CA THR A 184 19.70 -14.31 -3.23
C THR A 184 19.84 -14.70 -4.70
N ALA A 185 19.81 -13.70 -5.59
CA ALA A 185 20.11 -13.85 -7.01
C ALA A 185 21.43 -13.16 -7.35
N ASN A 186 22.33 -13.87 -8.02
CA ASN A 186 23.59 -13.30 -8.50
C ASN A 186 23.48 -12.97 -9.99
N PHE A 187 23.77 -11.72 -10.34
CA PHE A 187 23.77 -11.25 -11.72
C PHE A 187 25.12 -10.63 -12.06
N ARG A 188 25.66 -10.97 -13.23
CA ARG A 188 26.88 -10.37 -13.77
C ARG A 188 26.55 -9.75 -15.12
N ALA A 189 26.74 -8.44 -15.21
CA ALA A 189 26.62 -7.69 -16.46
C ALA A 189 27.99 -7.12 -16.85
N ALA A 190 28.32 -7.23 -18.14
CA ALA A 190 29.35 -6.41 -18.76
C ALA A 190 28.68 -5.14 -19.30
N LEU A 191 29.28 -3.98 -19.04
CA LEU A 191 28.77 -2.68 -19.46
C LEU A 191 29.75 -2.04 -20.44
N GLY A 192 29.26 -1.70 -21.64
CA GLY A 192 30.01 -0.90 -22.61
C GLY A 192 30.18 0.57 -22.17
N ALA A 193 31.11 1.29 -22.81
CA ALA A 193 31.48 2.67 -22.44
C ALA A 193 30.35 3.71 -22.51
N ASN A 194 29.18 3.36 -23.05
CA ASN A 194 27.98 4.20 -23.14
C ASN A 194 26.69 3.40 -22.90
N GLU A 195 26.80 2.28 -22.20
CA GLU A 195 25.66 1.43 -21.87
C GLU A 195 25.17 1.76 -20.46
N THR A 196 23.86 1.81 -20.28
CA THR A 196 23.19 1.95 -18.98
C THR A 196 22.44 0.66 -18.69
N LEU A 197 22.73 0.09 -17.52
CA LEU A 197 21.96 -1.02 -16.96
C LEU A 197 20.90 -0.46 -16.01
N VAL A 198 19.64 -0.78 -16.29
CA VAL A 198 18.52 -0.53 -15.38
C VAL A 198 18.14 -1.87 -14.75
N LEU A 199 18.25 -1.96 -13.43
CA LEU A 199 17.76 -3.10 -12.67
C LEU A 199 16.37 -2.79 -12.13
N VAL A 200 15.41 -3.65 -12.43
CA VAL A 200 14.04 -3.58 -11.92
C VAL A 200 13.81 -4.81 -11.05
N VAL A 201 13.53 -4.59 -9.76
CA VAL A 201 13.17 -5.65 -8.81
C VAL A 201 11.66 -5.60 -8.61
N SER A 202 10.97 -6.66 -9.04
CA SER A 202 9.52 -6.80 -8.86
C SER A 202 9.24 -7.90 -7.86
N ALA A 203 8.50 -7.60 -6.80
CA ALA A 203 7.93 -8.62 -5.93
C ALA A 203 6.89 -9.43 -6.71
N LEU A 204 6.89 -10.75 -6.54
CA LEU A 204 5.96 -11.67 -7.19
C LEU A 204 4.96 -12.33 -6.23
N ASN A 205 5.11 -12.11 -4.93
CA ASN A 205 4.24 -12.69 -3.91
C ASN A 205 2.77 -12.38 -4.17
N THR A 206 1.96 -13.44 -4.18
CA THR A 206 0.50 -13.33 -4.23
C THR A 206 -0.16 -13.52 -2.87
N ASP A 207 0.57 -14.08 -1.90
CA ASP A 207 0.05 -14.40 -0.55
C ASP A 207 0.20 -13.27 0.48
N THR A 208 0.81 -12.14 0.11
CA THR A 208 0.97 -10.99 1.01
C THR A 208 0.95 -9.67 0.27
N THR A 209 0.36 -8.65 0.91
CA THR A 209 0.42 -7.25 0.47
C THR A 209 1.60 -6.49 1.07
N GLN A 210 2.34 -7.12 2.00
CA GLN A 210 3.51 -6.51 2.60
C GLN A 210 4.59 -6.27 1.53
N PRO A 211 5.22 -5.09 1.52
CA PRO A 211 6.36 -4.85 0.63
C PRO A 211 7.42 -5.90 0.89
N ALA A 212 7.79 -6.63 -0.15
CA ALA A 212 8.93 -7.50 -0.06
C ALA A 212 10.17 -6.59 0.05
N ALA A 213 11.04 -6.85 1.04
CA ALA A 213 12.28 -6.08 1.26
C ALA A 213 13.47 -6.75 0.58
N PHE A 214 14.31 -5.98 -0.12
CA PHE A 214 15.51 -6.48 -0.79
C PHE A 214 16.73 -5.62 -0.45
N GLU A 215 17.91 -6.23 -0.50
CA GLU A 215 19.19 -5.55 -0.41
C GLU A 215 19.95 -5.76 -1.73
N LEU A 216 20.46 -4.68 -2.33
CA LEU A 216 21.25 -4.74 -3.55
C LEU A 216 22.71 -4.45 -3.22
N LEU A 217 23.56 -5.46 -3.35
CA LEU A 217 25.01 -5.32 -3.23
C LEU A 217 25.64 -5.26 -4.64
N LEU A 218 26.28 -4.14 -4.94
CA LEU A 218 26.99 -3.93 -6.20
C LEU A 218 28.49 -3.96 -5.96
N SER A 219 29.19 -4.81 -6.71
CA SER A 219 30.64 -4.86 -6.73
C SER A 219 31.15 -4.77 -8.17
N ALA A 220 32.17 -3.96 -8.40
CA ALA A 220 32.93 -3.95 -9.65
C ALA A 220 34.20 -4.79 -9.47
N GLU A 221 34.46 -5.69 -10.42
CA GLU A 221 35.74 -6.41 -10.56
C GLU A 221 36.66 -5.70 -11.55
#